data_AF-A0AAD4LEU2-F1
#
_entry.id   AF-A0AAD4LEU2-F1
#
_cell.length_a   1.000
_cell.length_b   1.000
_cell.length_c   1.000
_cell.angle_alpha   90.00
_cell.angle_beta   90.00
_cell.angle_gamma   90.00
#
_symmetry.space_group_name_H-M   'P 1'
#
loop_
_entity.id
_entity.type
_entity.pdbx_description
1 polymer ?
#
loop_
_entity_poly.entity_id
_entity_poly.type
_entity_poly.pdbx_seq_one_letter_code
_entity_poly.pdbx_strand_id
1 'polypeptide(L)'
;MFWSGTSANVDLLMPDRYMDLRFNVSDMSPLPSTQQPGELVNYLDGLQKLCDVTQPVPPLVVSHDDHEYVLATNASVRQSAESLSSVPSKDITVTSESMLDLENGYSTAVCTVRSFYLDRVPDPDRPPPLVEGLVR
;
A
#
# COMPACT_ATOMS: atom_id res chain seq x y z
N MET A 1 3.81 -11.23 1.12
CA MET A 1 4.38 -10.64 2.34
C MET A 1 3.27 -9.87 3.01
N PHE A 2 2.95 -10.20 4.27
CA PHE A 2 1.86 -9.55 5.02
C PHE A 2 2.41 -8.41 5.88
N TRP A 3 1.57 -7.43 6.16
CA TRP A 3 1.94 -6.21 6.89
C TRP A 3 0.86 -5.90 7.92
N SER A 4 1.27 -5.32 9.04
CA SER A 4 0.36 -4.73 10.03
C SER A 4 0.79 -3.29 10.31
N GLY A 5 -0.19 -2.43 10.60
CA GLY A 5 0.09 -1.01 10.76
C GLY A 5 -1.14 -0.13 10.74
N THR A 6 -0.91 1.17 10.67
CA THR A 6 -1.94 2.18 10.56
C THR A 6 -1.81 2.96 9.26
N SER A 7 -2.92 3.45 8.75
CA SER A 7 -2.97 4.22 7.51
C SER A 7 -4.02 5.31 7.64
N ALA A 8 -3.68 6.51 7.19
CA ALA A 8 -4.55 7.68 7.17
C ALA A 8 -4.62 8.24 5.76
N ASN A 9 -5.81 8.63 5.34
CA ASN A 9 -6.08 9.19 4.02
C ASN A 9 -6.63 10.60 4.16
N VAL A 10 -6.19 11.50 3.28
CA VAL A 10 -6.77 12.84 3.10
C VAL A 10 -7.11 13.02 1.64
N ASP A 11 -8.40 13.21 1.37
CA ASP A 11 -8.93 13.48 0.04
C ASP A 11 -9.09 14.98 -0.17
N LEU A 12 -8.44 15.50 -1.19
CA LEU A 12 -8.54 16.90 -1.63
C LEU A 12 -9.34 16.95 -2.93
N LEU A 13 -10.56 17.48 -2.81
CA LEU A 13 -11.43 17.72 -3.94
C LEU A 13 -10.98 18.97 -4.70
N MET A 14 -10.82 18.86 -6.02
CA MET A 14 -10.29 19.90 -6.88
C MET A 14 -11.34 20.30 -7.93
N PRO A 15 -12.35 21.12 -7.58
CA PRO A 15 -13.51 21.39 -8.44
C PRO A 15 -13.16 22.06 -9.79
N ASP A 16 -12.01 22.74 -9.88
CA ASP A 16 -11.51 23.38 -11.10
C ASP A 16 -10.59 22.48 -11.93
N ARG A 17 -10.49 21.19 -11.59
CA ARG A 17 -9.61 20.21 -12.23
C ARG A 17 -10.40 18.95 -12.58
N TYR A 18 -9.91 18.20 -13.56
CA TYR A 18 -10.51 16.93 -13.98
C TYR A 18 -10.18 15.75 -13.04
N MET A 19 -9.37 15.95 -12.01
CA MET A 19 -8.92 14.91 -11.09
C MET A 19 -8.77 15.47 -9.67
N ASP A 20 -9.25 14.69 -8.70
CA ASP A 20 -9.03 14.90 -7.27
C ASP A 20 -7.68 14.29 -6.83
N LEU A 21 -7.19 14.69 -5.66
CA LEU A 21 -5.95 14.18 -5.10
C LEU A 21 -6.22 13.44 -3.79
N ARG A 22 -5.58 12.28 -3.61
CA ARG A 22 -5.57 11.54 -2.35
C ARG A 22 -4.15 11.49 -1.81
N PHE A 23 -3.98 11.96 -0.58
CA PHE A 23 -2.76 11.77 0.19
C PHE A 23 -2.95 10.58 1.11
N ASN A 24 -1.99 9.66 1.09
CA ASN A 24 -1.95 8.53 2.01
C ASN A 24 -0.68 8.62 2.86
N VAL A 25 -0.83 8.47 4.16
CA VAL A 25 0.27 8.29 5.11
C VAL A 25 0.06 6.95 5.79
N SER A 26 1.08 6.11 5.78
CA SER A 26 1.02 4.79 6.38
C SER A 26 2.25 4.49 7.21
N ASP A 27 2.04 3.95 8.40
CA ASP A 27 3.06 3.35 9.25
C ASP A 27 2.81 1.84 9.28
N MET A 28 3.63 1.07 8.57
CA MET A 28 3.47 -0.37 8.38
C MET A 28 4.75 -1.12 8.72
N SER A 29 4.59 -2.27 9.36
CA SER A 29 5.67 -3.21 9.67
C SER A 29 5.38 -4.59 9.09
N PRO A 30 6.40 -5.36 8.68
CA PRO A 30 6.20 -6.73 8.21
C PRO A 30 5.60 -7.60 9.32
N LEU A 31 4.58 -8.38 8.98
CA LEU A 31 3.98 -9.32 9.91
C LEU A 31 4.84 -10.59 9.99
N PRO A 32 5.31 -10.99 11.18
CA PRO A 32 6.12 -12.20 11.34
C PRO A 32 5.32 -13.45 10.93
N SER A 33 6.01 -14.46 10.39
CA SER A 33 5.37 -15.66 9.84
C SER A 33 4.46 -16.39 10.82
N THR A 34 4.77 -16.35 12.11
CA THR A 34 3.96 -16.96 13.18
C THR A 34 2.62 -16.27 13.42
N GLN A 35 2.45 -15.03 12.95
CA GLN A 35 1.23 -14.25 13.09
C GLN A 35 0.45 -14.17 11.76
N GLN A 36 0.95 -14.75 10.68
CA GLN A 36 0.27 -14.69 9.39
C GLN A 36 -0.99 -15.56 9.40
N PRO A 37 -2.15 -15.05 8.93
CA PRO A 37 -3.37 -15.86 8.83
C PRO A 37 -3.16 -17.05 7.89
N GLY A 38 -3.37 -18.26 8.40
CA GLY A 38 -3.10 -19.50 7.65
C GLY A 38 -3.93 -19.59 6.37
N GLU A 39 -5.17 -19.09 6.39
CA GLU A 39 -6.08 -19.04 5.25
C GLU A 39 -5.51 -18.22 4.10
N LEU A 40 -4.91 -17.07 4.41
CA LEU A 40 -4.29 -16.21 3.40
C LEU A 40 -2.97 -16.80 2.88
N VAL A 41 -2.19 -17.45 3.76
CA VAL A 41 -0.96 -18.15 3.37
C VAL A 41 -1.28 -19.26 2.36
N ASN A 42 -2.26 -20.11 2.67
CA ASN A 42 -2.69 -21.21 1.80
C ASN A 42 -3.23 -20.69 0.45
N TYR A 43 -4.00 -19.60 0.48
CA TYR A 43 -4.51 -18.98 -0.74
C TYR A 43 -3.38 -18.46 -1.64
N LEU A 44 -2.40 -17.76 -1.07
CA LEU A 44 -1.24 -17.25 -1.82
C LEU A 44 -0.38 -18.38 -2.39
N ASP A 45 -0.18 -19.46 -1.63
CA ASP A 45 0.52 -20.66 -2.11
C ASP A 45 -0.22 -21.30 -3.30
N GLY A 46 -1.56 -21.35 -3.24
CA GLY A 46 -2.39 -21.77 -4.36
C GLY A 46 -2.26 -20.87 -5.59
N LEU A 47 -2.17 -19.55 -5.39
CA LEU A 47 -1.98 -18.59 -6.49
C LEU A 47 -0.59 -18.73 -7.14
N GLN A 48 0.46 -18.98 -6.36
CA GLN A 48 1.81 -19.15 -6.89
C GLN A 48 1.96 -20.42 -7.75
N LYS A 49 1.13 -21.44 -7.47
CA LYS A 49 1.10 -22.71 -8.21
C LYS A 49 0.19 -22.66 -9.44
N LEU A 50 -0.46 -21.52 -9.71
CA LEU A 50 -1.40 -21.38 -10.81
C LEU A 50 -0.65 -21.32 -12.16
N CYS A 51 -0.67 -22.43 -12.88
CA CYS A 51 -0.08 -22.54 -14.22
C CYS A 51 -1.09 -22.80 -15.35
N ASP A 52 -2.42 -22.59 -15.14
CA ASP A 52 -3.46 -22.34 -16.18
C ASP A 52 -4.84 -23.02 -15.97
N VAL A 53 -5.06 -23.87 -14.95
CA VAL A 53 -6.26 -24.75 -14.99
C VAL A 53 -7.36 -24.41 -13.97
N THR A 54 -7.08 -23.78 -12.82
CA THR A 54 -8.13 -23.39 -11.86
C THR A 54 -7.63 -22.35 -10.86
N GLN A 55 -8.21 -21.14 -10.87
CA GLN A 55 -7.89 -20.13 -9.88
C GLN A 55 -8.35 -20.59 -8.48
N PRO A 56 -7.51 -20.50 -7.44
CA PRO A 56 -7.93 -20.83 -6.09
C PRO A 56 -9.08 -19.91 -5.66
N VAL A 57 -10.00 -20.45 -4.87
CA VAL A 57 -11.11 -19.69 -4.29
C VAL A 57 -10.57 -18.83 -3.13
N PRO A 58 -10.82 -17.52 -3.11
CA PRO A 58 -10.39 -16.68 -2.00
C PRO A 58 -11.10 -17.07 -0.70
N PRO A 59 -10.43 -16.97 0.47
CA PRO A 59 -11.06 -17.25 1.74
C PRO A 59 -12.15 -16.21 2.03
N LEU A 60 -13.38 -16.68 2.29
CA LEU A 60 -14.51 -15.82 2.63
C LEU A 60 -14.39 -15.24 4.05
N VAL A 61 -13.77 -15.99 4.95
CA VAL A 61 -13.54 -15.61 6.35
C VAL A 61 -12.07 -15.84 6.68
N VAL A 62 -11.47 -14.89 7.38
CA VAL A 62 -10.08 -14.96 7.87
C VAL A 62 -10.09 -14.65 9.37
N SER A 63 -9.43 -15.50 10.16
CA SER A 63 -9.28 -15.27 11.61
C SER A 63 -7.90 -14.72 11.92
N HIS A 64 -7.82 -13.60 12.65
CA HIS A 64 -6.55 -12.99 13.07
C HIS A 64 -6.74 -12.18 14.35
N ASP A 65 -5.84 -12.33 15.33
CA ASP A 65 -5.87 -11.65 16.64
C ASP A 65 -7.26 -11.70 17.32
N ASP A 66 -7.86 -12.90 17.41
CA ASP A 66 -9.20 -13.13 17.99
C ASP A 66 -10.37 -12.39 17.29
N HIS A 67 -10.13 -11.88 16.08
CA HIS A 67 -11.13 -11.25 15.24
C HIS A 67 -11.39 -12.06 13.97
N GLU A 68 -12.66 -12.12 13.55
CA GLU A 68 -13.07 -12.66 12.25
C GLU A 68 -13.29 -11.51 11.26
N TYR A 69 -12.65 -11.64 10.09
CA TYR A 69 -12.79 -10.72 8.97
C TYR A 69 -13.50 -11.42 7.82
N VAL A 70 -14.50 -10.75 7.25
CA VAL A 70 -15.25 -11.28 6.09
C VAL A 70 -14.77 -10.58 4.82
N LEU A 71 -14.55 -11.35 3.77
CA LEU A 71 -14.18 -10.83 2.46
C LEU A 71 -15.32 -9.98 1.90
N ALA A 72 -15.10 -8.67 1.82
CA ALA A 72 -16.10 -7.74 1.31
C ALA A 72 -16.11 -7.65 -0.22
N THR A 73 -14.95 -7.70 -0.87
CA THR A 73 -14.79 -7.52 -2.32
C THR A 73 -13.60 -8.33 -2.84
N ASN A 74 -13.73 -8.88 -4.04
CA ASN A 74 -12.61 -9.50 -4.77
C ASN A 74 -12.46 -8.83 -6.15
N ALA A 75 -11.27 -8.30 -6.42
CA ALA A 75 -11.00 -7.57 -7.65
C ALA A 75 -9.65 -7.97 -8.25
N SER A 76 -9.57 -7.86 -9.58
CA SER A 76 -8.31 -8.03 -10.29
C SER A 76 -7.62 -6.67 -10.42
N VAL A 77 -6.42 -6.56 -9.86
CA VAL A 77 -5.57 -5.37 -9.99
C VAL A 77 -4.46 -5.64 -10.99
N ARG A 78 -4.31 -4.77 -11.99
CA ARG A 78 -3.16 -4.72 -12.88
C ARG A 78 -2.34 -3.49 -12.53
N GLN A 79 -1.07 -3.71 -12.22
CA GLN A 79 -0.15 -2.67 -11.77
C GLN A 79 1.05 -2.59 -12.72
N SER A 80 1.47 -1.38 -13.06
CA SER A 80 2.73 -1.09 -13.74
C SER A 80 3.52 -0.06 -12.94
N ALA A 81 4.82 -0.27 -12.77
CA ALA A 81 5.69 0.65 -12.05
C ALA A 81 6.82 1.16 -12.96
N GLU A 82 7.03 2.47 -12.92
CA GLU A 82 8.09 3.17 -13.65
C GLU A 82 8.94 3.95 -12.65
N SER A 83 10.26 3.82 -12.75
CA SER A 83 11.20 4.57 -11.91
C SER A 83 11.71 5.79 -12.66
N LEU A 84 11.56 6.98 -12.07
CA LEU A 84 12.02 8.24 -12.66
C LEU A 84 13.34 8.67 -12.01
N SER A 85 14.47 8.28 -12.61
CA SER A 85 15.82 8.60 -12.11
C SER A 85 16.34 9.97 -12.57
N SER A 86 15.49 10.99 -12.63
CA SER A 86 15.90 12.32 -13.14
C SER A 86 16.67 13.16 -12.11
N VAL A 87 16.67 12.79 -10.83
CA VAL A 87 17.37 13.50 -9.75
C VAL A 87 18.23 12.52 -8.94
N PRO A 88 19.55 12.76 -8.79
CA PRO A 88 20.51 11.79 -8.24
C PRO A 88 20.38 11.49 -6.74
N SER A 89 19.35 12.00 -6.06
CA SER A 89 19.15 11.85 -4.62
C SER A 89 17.73 11.46 -4.23
N LYS A 90 16.86 11.16 -5.21
CA LYS A 90 15.46 10.81 -4.96
C LYS A 90 15.02 9.68 -5.89
N ASP A 91 14.77 8.53 -5.29
CA ASP A 91 14.05 7.46 -5.95
C ASP A 91 12.56 7.83 -5.94
N ILE A 92 12.08 8.24 -7.11
CA ILE A 92 10.66 8.48 -7.38
C ILE A 92 10.15 7.30 -8.19
N THR A 93 9.17 6.58 -7.63
CA THR A 93 8.47 5.49 -8.31
C THR A 93 7.06 5.97 -8.64
N VAL A 94 6.72 5.92 -9.92
CA VAL A 94 5.36 6.15 -10.40
C VAL A 94 4.73 4.79 -10.65
N THR A 95 3.57 4.56 -10.05
CA THR A 95 2.84 3.31 -10.15
C THR A 95 1.45 3.60 -10.69
N SER A 96 1.13 2.99 -11.83
CA SER A 96 -0.21 3.04 -12.42
C SER A 96 -0.93 1.73 -12.09
N GLU A 97 -2.10 1.84 -11.50
CA GLU A 97 -2.97 0.72 -11.15
C GLU A 97 -4.29 0.86 -11.88
N SER A 98 -4.75 -0.26 -12.44
CA SER A 98 -6.11 -0.41 -12.95
C SER A 98 -6.78 -1.55 -12.22
N MET A 99 -7.96 -1.30 -11.69
CA MET A 99 -8.75 -2.27 -10.95
C MET A 99 -10.05 -2.51 -11.71
N LEU A 100 -10.29 -3.78 -12.04
CA LEU A 100 -11.55 -4.24 -12.60
C LEU A 100 -12.30 -5.02 -11.53
N ASP A 101 -13.46 -4.51 -11.16
CA ASP A 101 -14.41 -5.24 -10.32
C ASP A 101 -15.12 -6.30 -11.17
N LEU A 102 -14.97 -7.55 -10.77
CA LEU A 102 -15.47 -8.72 -11.50
C LEU A 102 -16.97 -8.95 -11.29
N GLU A 103 -17.58 -8.31 -10.29
CA GLU A 103 -19.00 -8.50 -9.98
C GLU A 103 -19.91 -7.61 -10.84
N ASN A 104 -19.44 -6.41 -11.18
CA ASN A 104 -20.23 -5.38 -11.86
C ASN A 104 -19.57 -4.81 -13.13
N GLY A 105 -18.31 -5.17 -13.41
CA GLY A 105 -17.58 -4.71 -14.59
C GLY A 105 -17.12 -3.25 -14.53
N TYR A 106 -17.19 -2.59 -13.36
CA TYR A 106 -16.65 -1.25 -13.19
C TYR A 106 -15.11 -1.28 -13.19
N SER A 107 -14.52 -0.35 -13.94
CA SER A 107 -13.07 -0.18 -14.04
C SER A 107 -12.67 1.16 -13.44
N THR A 108 -11.63 1.15 -12.61
CA THR A 108 -11.02 2.35 -12.04
C THR A 108 -9.53 2.34 -12.31
N ALA A 109 -8.95 3.53 -12.48
CA ALA A 109 -7.51 3.69 -12.66
C ALA A 109 -6.98 4.72 -11.66
N VAL A 110 -5.87 4.39 -11.01
CA VAL A 110 -5.20 5.23 -10.01
C VAL A 110 -3.73 5.33 -10.38
N CYS A 111 -3.19 6.55 -10.33
CA CYS A 111 -1.77 6.79 -10.46
C CYS A 111 -1.21 7.24 -9.11
N THR A 112 -0.25 6.48 -8.59
CA THR A 112 0.42 6.75 -7.33
C THR A 112 1.86 7.17 -7.59
N VAL A 113 2.26 8.31 -7.04
CA VAL A 113 3.67 8.74 -7.04
C VAL A 113 4.22 8.54 -5.64
N ARG A 114 5.21 7.65 -5.51
CA ARG A 114 5.92 7.40 -4.25
C ARG A 114 7.30 8.03 -4.33
N SER A 115 7.68 8.75 -3.28
CA SER A 115 9.04 9.24 -3.10
C SER A 115 9.55 8.74 -1.76
N PHE A 116 10.70 8.08 -1.78
CA PHE A 116 11.38 7.66 -0.56
C PHE A 116 12.38 8.74 -0.18
N TYR A 117 12.23 9.29 1.02
CA TYR A 117 13.31 10.02 1.65
C TYR A 117 14.23 8.98 2.26
N LEU A 118 15.35 8.70 1.59
CA LEU A 118 16.49 8.14 2.30
C LEU A 118 16.88 9.20 3.33
N ASP A 119 16.77 8.86 4.61
CA ASP A 119 17.27 9.71 5.69
C ASP A 119 18.66 10.18 5.28
N ARG A 120 18.82 11.51 5.20
CA ARG A 120 20.15 12.09 5.13
C ARG A 120 20.90 11.50 6.31
N VAL A 121 22.04 10.87 6.03
CA VAL A 121 23.07 10.58 7.03
C VAL A 121 23.11 11.80 7.96
N PRO A 122 22.87 11.65 9.28
CA PRO A 122 22.89 12.76 10.19
C PRO A 122 24.26 13.43 10.04
N ASP A 123 24.25 14.67 9.57
CA ASP A 123 25.44 15.48 9.44
C ASP A 123 25.97 15.71 10.88
N PRO A 124 27.13 15.12 11.25
CA PRO A 124 27.63 15.21 12.62
C PRO A 124 27.98 16.65 13.01
N ASP A 125 28.10 17.57 12.05
CA ASP A 125 28.42 18.97 12.26
C ASP A 125 27.17 19.87 12.34
N ARG A 126 25.97 19.30 12.20
CA ARG A 126 24.74 20.09 12.31
C ARG A 126 24.37 20.28 13.78
N PRO A 127 24.41 21.51 14.32
CA PRO A 127 23.99 21.75 15.70
C PRO A 127 22.51 21.38 15.87
N PRO A 128 22.13 20.79 17.02
CA PRO A 128 20.75 20.41 17.28
C PRO A 128 19.83 21.63 17.16
N PRO A 129 18.60 21.47 16.64
CA PRO A 129 17.65 22.57 16.61
C PRO A 129 17.38 23.04 18.04
N LEU A 130 17.48 24.35 18.26
CA LEU A 130 17.12 24.98 19.52
C LEU A 130 15.66 24.67 19.81
N VAL A 131 15.43 23.87 20.85
CA VAL A 131 14.10 23.62 21.40
C VAL A 131 13.69 24.91 22.13
N GLU A 132 13.03 25.82 21.41
CA GLU A 132 12.29 26.89 22.07
C GLU A 132 11.04 26.27 22.70
N GLY A 133 11.10 26.10 24.02
CA GLY A 133 9.98 25.65 24.82
C GLY A 133 8.83 26.64 24.73
N LEU A 134 7.65 26.14 24.35
CA LEU A 134 6.41 26.80 24.71
C LEU A 134 5.93 26.21 26.05
N VAL A 135 6.15 27.02 27.07
CA VAL A 135 5.61 26.90 28.42
C VAL A 135 4.08 26.96 28.36
N ARG A 136 3.45 26.00 29.05
CA ARG A 136 2.06 25.91 29.57
C ARG A 136 0.97 26.77 28.94
#